data_AF-A0A2C9WC72-F1
#
_entry.id   AF-A0A2C9WC72-F1
#
_cell.length_a   1.000
_cell.length_b   1.000
_cell.length_c   1.000
_cell.angle_alpha   90.00
_cell.angle_beta   90.00
_cell.angle_gamma   90.00
#
_symmetry.space_group_name_H-M   'P 1'
#
loop_
_entity.id
_entity.type
_entity.pdbx_description
1 polymer ?
#
loop_
_entity_poly.entity_id
_entity_poly.type
_entity_poly.pdbx_seq_one_letter_code
_entity_poly.pdbx_strand_id
1 'polypeptide(L)'
;VFNKFKDKDGGFKKTITSDVKGLLSLYEATFLNRRQAREYICFYEGEESRDESLLKFAKLDFIRLQLLYKQELASLSRWWKDLNLVEKLPYIRDRIAESYMWAVGIHFEPQYALSRLMLAKYIQLLTLIDDTYDAYGTIDELQTFTAAIERLYA
;
A
#
# COMPACT_ATOMS: atom_id res chain seq x y z
N VAL A 1 -4.97 -20.85 -3.92
CA VAL A 1 -6.29 -21.39 -3.47
C VAL A 1 -7.41 -21.12 -4.44
N PHE A 2 -7.42 -20.00 -5.17
CA PHE A 2 -8.46 -19.75 -6.17
C PHE A 2 -8.54 -20.79 -7.32
N ASN A 3 -7.51 -21.62 -7.49
CA ASN A 3 -7.52 -22.73 -8.47
C ASN A 3 -8.65 -23.75 -8.22
N LYS A 4 -9.15 -23.91 -6.98
CA LYS A 4 -10.30 -24.79 -6.71
C LYS A 4 -11.61 -24.26 -7.31
N PHE A 5 -11.66 -22.95 -7.54
CA PHE A 5 -12.78 -22.21 -8.11
C PHE A 5 -12.65 -22.00 -9.61
N LYS A 6 -11.52 -22.41 -10.20
CA LYS A 6 -11.30 -22.38 -11.64
C LYS A 6 -11.73 -23.69 -12.30
N ASP A 7 -12.25 -23.58 -13.51
CA ASP A 7 -12.48 -24.69 -14.42
C ASP A 7 -11.17 -25.14 -15.05
N LYS A 8 -11.28 -26.13 -15.95
CA LYS A 8 -10.13 -26.73 -16.64
C LYS A 8 -9.48 -25.77 -17.65
N ASP A 9 -10.20 -24.72 -18.05
CA ASP A 9 -9.78 -23.72 -19.03
C ASP A 9 -9.18 -22.48 -18.33
N GLY A 10 -9.14 -22.47 -17.00
CA GLY A 10 -8.60 -21.39 -16.18
C GLY A 10 -9.60 -20.26 -15.88
N GLY A 11 -10.82 -20.35 -16.41
CA GLY A 11 -11.97 -19.50 -16.10
C GLY A 11 -12.60 -19.88 -14.75
N PHE A 12 -13.45 -19.02 -14.18
CA PHE A 12 -14.16 -19.37 -12.95
C PHE A 12 -15.36 -20.29 -13.24
N LYS A 13 -15.58 -21.30 -12.38
CA LYS A 13 -16.68 -22.26 -12.52
C LYS A 13 -18.03 -21.53 -12.59
N LYS A 14 -18.89 -21.91 -13.54
CA LYS A 14 -20.27 -21.38 -13.69
C LYS A 14 -21.15 -21.57 -12.45
N THR A 15 -20.83 -22.48 -11.54
CA THR A 15 -21.53 -22.60 -10.25
C THR A 15 -21.29 -21.41 -9.32
N ILE A 16 -20.25 -20.61 -9.56
CA ILE A 16 -19.97 -19.38 -8.80
C ILE A 16 -20.86 -18.23 -9.27
N THR A 17 -21.31 -18.22 -10.53
CA THR A 17 -22.21 -17.16 -11.05
C THR A 17 -23.60 -17.17 -10.41
N SER A 18 -24.01 -18.29 -9.79
CA SER A 18 -25.25 -18.38 -9.01
C SER A 18 -25.09 -17.96 -7.54
N ASP A 19 -23.87 -17.88 -7.01
CA ASP A 19 -23.61 -17.43 -5.64
C ASP A 19 -23.34 -15.93 -5.62
N VAL A 20 -24.40 -15.15 -5.78
CA VAL A 20 -24.33 -13.68 -5.83
C VAL A 20 -23.70 -13.12 -4.56
N LYS A 21 -23.93 -13.76 -3.40
CA LYS A 21 -23.39 -13.32 -2.10
C LYS A 21 -21.90 -13.63 -2.01
N GLY A 22 -21.47 -14.83 -2.43
CA GLY A 22 -20.06 -15.20 -2.52
C GLY A 22 -19.29 -14.39 -3.57
N LEU A 23 -19.92 -14.06 -4.71
CA LEU A 23 -19.36 -13.16 -5.73
C LEU A 23 -19.24 -11.72 -5.24
N LEU A 24 -20.25 -11.22 -4.52
CA LEU A 24 -20.21 -9.89 -3.91
C LEU A 24 -19.13 -9.84 -2.83
N SER A 25 -19.01 -10.85 -1.98
CA SER A 25 -17.92 -10.95 -1.01
C SER A 25 -16.55 -11.11 -1.65
N LEU A 26 -16.44 -11.79 -2.80
CA LEU A 26 -15.19 -11.90 -3.56
C LEU A 26 -14.82 -10.58 -4.21
N TYR A 27 -15.79 -9.87 -4.79
CA TYR A 27 -15.65 -8.52 -5.35
C TYR A 27 -15.25 -7.55 -4.23
N GLU A 28 -16.00 -7.48 -3.13
CA GLU A 28 -15.67 -6.69 -1.96
C GLU A 28 -14.27 -7.06 -1.45
N ALA A 29 -13.90 -8.33 -1.31
CA ALA A 29 -12.53 -8.72 -0.93
C ALA A 29 -11.43 -8.24 -1.88
N THR A 30 -11.73 -8.01 -3.16
CA THR A 30 -10.80 -7.38 -4.12
C THR A 30 -10.75 -5.85 -4.02
N PHE A 31 -11.73 -5.21 -3.37
CA PHE A 31 -11.81 -3.75 -3.20
C PHE A 31 -11.69 -3.28 -1.74
N LEU A 32 -11.72 -4.19 -0.78
CA LEU A 32 -11.61 -3.89 0.65
C LEU A 32 -10.18 -3.44 0.94
N ASN A 33 -10.06 -2.30 1.62
CA ASN A 33 -8.77 -1.93 2.17
C ASN A 33 -8.28 -3.10 3.06
N ARG A 34 -6.96 -3.30 3.14
CA ARG A 34 -6.40 -4.44 3.90
C ARG A 34 -6.84 -4.50 5.36
N ARG A 35 -7.16 -3.37 5.96
CA ARG A 35 -7.75 -3.31 7.31
C ARG A 35 -9.15 -3.91 7.35
N GLN A 36 -10.03 -3.62 6.39
CA GLN A 36 -11.36 -4.22 6.35
C GLN A 36 -11.29 -5.73 6.05
N ALA A 37 -10.36 -6.16 5.19
CA ALA A 37 -10.12 -7.59 4.98
C ALA A 37 -9.71 -8.31 6.27
N ARG A 38 -8.90 -7.66 7.12
CA ARG A 38 -8.54 -8.19 8.44
C ARG A 38 -9.75 -8.30 9.37
N GLU A 39 -10.56 -7.26 9.43
CA GLU A 39 -11.78 -7.22 10.24
C GLU A 39 -12.76 -8.32 9.81
N TYR A 40 -12.95 -8.51 8.51
CA TYR A 40 -13.81 -9.55 7.97
C TYR A 40 -13.28 -10.97 8.22
N ILE A 41 -11.95 -11.19 8.14
CA ILE A 41 -11.36 -12.49 8.52
C ILE A 41 -11.68 -12.84 9.98
N CYS A 42 -11.57 -11.87 10.89
CA CYS A 42 -11.92 -12.07 12.30
C CYS A 42 -13.42 -12.32 12.50
N PHE A 43 -14.27 -11.61 11.78
CA PHE A 43 -15.71 -11.82 11.80
C PHE A 43 -16.11 -13.21 11.26
N TYR A 44 -15.57 -13.59 10.09
CA TYR A 44 -15.86 -14.87 9.43
C TYR A 44 -15.36 -16.08 10.22
N GLU A 45 -14.36 -15.88 11.09
CA GLU A 45 -13.96 -16.87 12.09
C GLU A 45 -15.03 -17.07 13.19
N GLY A 46 -16.03 -16.23 13.35
CA GLY A 46 -17.14 -16.46 14.28
C GLY A 46 -18.29 -17.30 13.71
N GLU A 47 -18.36 -17.44 12.39
CA GLU A 47 -19.52 -18.01 11.69
C GLU A 47 -19.57 -19.54 11.74
N GLU A 48 -20.71 -20.12 12.13
CA GLU A 48 -20.89 -21.59 12.17
C GLU A 48 -20.83 -22.24 10.79
N SER A 49 -21.33 -21.55 9.75
CA SER A 49 -21.38 -22.06 8.38
C SER A 49 -20.12 -21.77 7.55
N ARG A 50 -19.00 -21.42 8.19
CA ARG A 50 -17.77 -21.00 7.50
C ARG A 50 -17.11 -22.14 6.72
N ASP A 51 -16.54 -21.82 5.56
CA ASP A 51 -15.62 -22.71 4.84
C ASP A 51 -14.22 -22.60 5.48
N GLU A 52 -13.81 -23.65 6.20
CA GLU A 52 -12.49 -23.73 6.86
C GLU A 52 -11.32 -23.58 5.90
N SER A 53 -11.46 -24.05 4.66
CA SER A 53 -10.41 -23.90 3.64
C SER A 53 -10.30 -22.46 3.15
N LEU A 54 -11.42 -21.75 3.04
CA LEU A 54 -11.46 -20.33 2.68
C LEU A 54 -10.85 -19.47 3.80
N LEU A 55 -11.25 -19.72 5.06
CA LEU A 55 -10.69 -19.01 6.22
C LEU A 55 -9.18 -19.20 6.33
N LYS A 56 -8.71 -20.45 6.24
CA LYS A 56 -7.28 -20.76 6.26
C LYS A 56 -6.53 -20.06 5.14
N PHE A 57 -7.10 -20.02 3.94
CA PHE A 57 -6.48 -19.33 2.82
C PHE A 57 -6.37 -17.82 3.05
N ALA A 58 -7.46 -17.18 3.47
CA ALA A 58 -7.47 -15.74 3.70
C ALA A 58 -6.44 -15.33 4.76
N LYS A 59 -6.31 -16.12 5.84
CA LYS A 59 -5.27 -15.91 6.88
C LYS A 59 -3.85 -16.03 6.32
N LEU A 60 -3.58 -17.08 5.53
CA LEU A 60 -2.26 -17.29 4.93
C LEU A 60 -1.89 -16.17 3.94
N ASP A 61 -2.84 -15.77 3.09
CA ASP A 61 -2.66 -14.66 2.15
C ASP A 61 -2.38 -13.34 2.88
N PHE A 62 -3.14 -13.08 3.96
CA PHE A 62 -2.93 -11.90 4.80
C PHE A 62 -1.53 -11.85 5.42
N ILE A 63 -1.07 -12.96 6.00
CA ILE A 63 0.27 -13.06 6.60
C ILE A 63 1.36 -12.89 5.52
N ARG A 64 1.17 -13.49 4.34
CA ARG A 64 2.10 -13.37 3.22
C ARG A 64 2.27 -11.92 2.77
N LEU A 65 1.17 -11.20 2.56
CA LEU A 65 1.21 -9.79 2.18
C LEU A 65 1.79 -8.91 3.29
N GLN A 66 1.44 -9.17 4.55
CA GLN A 66 2.01 -8.45 5.68
C GLN A 66 3.53 -8.62 5.76
N LEU A 67 4.05 -9.82 5.48
CA LEU A 67 5.49 -10.07 5.42
C LEU A 67 6.15 -9.29 4.28
N LEU A 68 5.54 -9.30 3.10
CA LEU A 68 6.01 -8.52 1.95
C LEU A 68 6.09 -7.02 2.30
N TYR A 69 5.04 -6.48 2.92
CA TYR A 69 5.00 -5.06 3.29
C TYR A 69 6.07 -4.69 4.33
N LYS A 70 6.33 -5.57 5.30
CA LYS A 70 7.42 -5.37 6.28
C LYS A 70 8.79 -5.32 5.60
N GLN A 71 9.02 -6.17 4.60
CA GLN A 71 10.28 -6.18 3.84
C GLN A 71 10.44 -4.92 2.98
N GLU A 72 9.37 -4.49 2.32
CA GLU A 72 9.33 -3.25 1.55
C GLU A 72 9.60 -2.03 2.45
N LEU A 73 8.91 -1.94 3.59
CA LEU A 73 9.11 -0.85 4.56
C LEU A 73 10.52 -0.85 5.13
N ALA A 74 11.08 -2.01 5.48
CA ALA A 74 12.47 -2.10 5.95
C ALA A 74 13.49 -1.66 4.89
N SER A 75 13.17 -1.83 3.60
CA SER A 75 14.00 -1.33 2.49
C SER A 75 13.87 0.18 2.33
N LEU A 76 12.66 0.73 2.45
CA LEU A 76 12.41 2.17 2.44
C LEU A 76 13.06 2.88 3.63
N SER A 77 12.96 2.33 4.84
CA SER A 77 13.59 2.91 6.02
C SER A 77 15.12 2.92 5.91
N ARG A 78 15.73 1.91 5.31
CA ARG A 78 17.18 1.91 5.03
C ARG A 78 17.54 3.00 4.02
N TRP A 79 16.84 3.03 2.88
CA TRP A 79 17.03 4.07 1.88
C TRP A 79 16.90 5.49 2.46
N TRP A 80 15.89 5.74 3.30
CA TRP A 80 15.68 7.04 3.93
C TRP A 80 16.81 7.42 4.90
N LYS A 81 17.28 6.45 5.70
CA LYS A 81 18.44 6.64 6.59
C LYS A 81 19.73 6.93 5.82
N ASP A 82 19.96 6.23 4.71
CA ASP A 82 21.17 6.39 3.89
C ASP A 82 21.27 7.79 3.26
N LEU A 83 20.14 8.44 2.98
CA LEU A 83 20.12 9.83 2.49
C LEU A 83 20.60 10.84 3.55
N ASN A 84 20.48 10.47 4.83
CA ASN A 84 20.86 11.28 5.98
C ASN A 84 20.34 12.73 5.92
N LEU A 85 19.08 12.90 5.49
CA LEU A 85 18.47 14.22 5.35
C LEU A 85 17.93 14.75 6.67
N VAL A 86 17.52 13.88 7.59
CA VAL A 86 16.99 14.27 8.91
C VAL A 86 18.05 15.00 9.74
N GLU A 87 19.32 14.59 9.66
CA GLU A 87 20.42 15.32 10.35
C GLU A 87 20.73 16.66 9.68
N LYS A 88 20.63 16.72 8.35
CA LYS A 88 20.96 17.93 7.56
C LYS A 88 19.86 18.98 7.61
N LEU A 89 18.61 18.54 7.70
CA LEU A 89 17.42 19.36 7.59
C LEU A 89 16.53 19.08 8.82
N PRO A 90 16.82 19.67 9.99
CA PRO A 90 16.14 19.33 11.25
C PRO A 90 14.65 19.69 11.27
N TYR A 91 14.18 20.47 10.30
CA TYR A 91 12.78 20.88 10.14
C TYR A 91 11.94 19.84 9.37
N ILE A 92 12.54 18.85 8.70
CA ILE A 92 11.77 17.87 7.93
C ILE A 92 11.14 16.82 8.83
N ARG A 93 9.90 16.44 8.51
CA ARG A 93 9.15 15.40 9.20
C ARG A 93 9.53 14.03 8.65
N ASP A 94 9.81 13.06 9.52
CA ASP A 94 9.90 11.66 9.12
C ASP A 94 8.47 11.11 8.91
N ARG A 95 8.17 10.74 7.66
CA ARG A 95 6.85 10.26 7.20
C ARG A 95 6.96 8.99 6.36
N ILE A 96 8.05 8.23 6.50
CA ILE A 96 8.31 7.10 5.60
C ILE A 96 7.25 5.99 5.77
N ALA A 97 6.73 5.80 6.99
CA ALA A 97 5.70 4.82 7.29
C ALA A 97 4.32 5.26 6.74
N GLU A 98 3.96 6.52 6.90
CA GLU A 98 2.72 7.10 6.37
C GLU A 98 2.73 7.14 4.83
N SER A 99 3.85 7.55 4.24
CA SER A 99 4.05 7.57 2.78
C SER A 99 3.89 6.18 2.19
N TYR A 100 4.43 5.16 2.86
CA TYR A 100 4.25 3.77 2.44
C TYR A 100 2.83 3.26 2.68
N MET A 101 2.17 3.67 3.77
CA MET A 101 0.76 3.34 4.02
C MET A 101 -0.16 3.88 2.91
N TRP A 102 0.07 5.11 2.45
CA TRP A 102 -0.67 5.69 1.32
C TRP A 102 -0.43 4.90 0.03
N ALA A 103 0.82 4.50 -0.23
CA ALA A 103 1.14 3.67 -1.39
C ALA A 103 0.45 2.28 -1.35
N VAL A 104 0.39 1.64 -0.17
CA VAL A 104 -0.36 0.38 0.03
C VAL A 104 -1.87 0.58 -0.16
N GLY A 105 -2.41 1.72 0.28
CA GLY A 105 -3.81 2.07 0.09
C GLY A 105 -4.22 2.17 -1.38
N ILE A 106 -3.30 2.58 -2.25
CA ILE A 106 -3.51 2.68 -3.70
C ILE A 106 -3.31 1.32 -4.39
N HIS A 107 -2.26 0.58 -4.00
CA HIS A 107 -1.91 -0.72 -4.60
C HIS A 107 -1.52 -1.74 -3.54
N PHE A 108 -2.45 -2.57 -3.09
CA PHE A 108 -2.15 -3.58 -2.07
C PHE A 108 -1.65 -4.90 -2.65
N GLU A 109 -1.91 -5.18 -3.93
CA GLU A 109 -1.63 -6.47 -4.56
C GLU A 109 -0.13 -6.71 -4.75
N PRO A 110 0.36 -7.95 -4.60
CA PRO A 110 1.79 -8.23 -4.51
C PRO A 110 2.58 -7.86 -5.78
N GLN A 111 1.95 -7.92 -6.97
CA GLN A 111 2.58 -7.55 -8.24
C GLN A 111 2.99 -6.07 -8.32
N TYR A 112 2.40 -5.21 -7.49
CA TYR A 112 2.70 -3.78 -7.47
C TYR A 112 3.78 -3.39 -6.45
N ALA A 113 4.60 -4.34 -5.99
CA ALA A 113 5.69 -4.10 -5.03
C ALA A 113 6.62 -2.96 -5.46
N LEU A 114 7.09 -2.99 -6.72
CA LEU A 114 7.94 -1.92 -7.24
C LEU A 114 7.21 -0.57 -7.30
N SER A 115 5.95 -0.58 -7.72
CA SER A 115 5.13 0.64 -7.79
C SER A 115 4.95 1.26 -6.39
N ARG A 116 4.66 0.46 -5.36
CA ARG A 116 4.58 0.93 -3.97
C ARG A 116 5.88 1.55 -3.49
N LEU A 117 7.01 0.92 -3.76
CA LEU A 117 8.32 1.45 -3.37
C LEU A 117 8.61 2.79 -4.06
N MET A 118 8.36 2.90 -5.37
CA MET A 118 8.56 4.14 -6.12
C MET A 118 7.62 5.24 -5.65
N LEU A 119 6.34 4.92 -5.45
CA LEU A 119 5.33 5.85 -4.99
C LEU A 119 5.62 6.36 -3.57
N ALA A 120 6.00 5.48 -2.65
CA ALA A 120 6.37 5.88 -1.29
C ALA A 120 7.58 6.83 -1.27
N LYS A 121 8.60 6.58 -2.10
CA LYS A 121 9.74 7.49 -2.25
C LYS A 121 9.32 8.84 -2.82
N TYR A 122 8.46 8.82 -3.84
CA TYR A 122 7.94 10.03 -4.45
C TYR A 122 7.13 10.87 -3.45
N ILE A 123 6.22 10.24 -2.69
CA ILE A 123 5.46 10.90 -1.62
C ILE A 123 6.40 11.49 -0.57
N GLN A 124 7.42 10.75 -0.12
CA GLN A 124 8.39 11.25 0.86
C GLN A 124 9.17 12.48 0.36
N LEU A 125 9.50 12.52 -0.94
CA LEU A 125 10.15 13.69 -1.54
C LEU A 125 9.18 14.87 -1.64
N LEU A 126 7.91 14.64 -1.99
CA LEU A 126 6.90 15.69 -1.97
C LEU A 126 6.70 16.27 -0.57
N THR A 127 6.65 15.43 0.47
CA THR A 127 6.54 15.91 1.86
C THR A 127 7.76 16.72 2.29
N LEU A 128 8.95 16.40 1.78
CA LEU A 128 10.16 17.19 2.04
C LEU A 128 10.09 18.58 1.37
N ILE A 129 9.55 18.64 0.15
CA ILE A 129 9.32 19.90 -0.55
C ILE A 129 8.31 20.74 0.24
N ASP A 130 7.17 20.15 0.62
CA ASP A 130 6.14 20.78 1.46
C ASP A 130 6.74 21.36 2.76
N ASP A 131 7.52 20.56 3.50
CA ASP A 131 8.23 20.99 4.71
C ASP A 131 9.16 22.18 4.46
N THR A 132 9.78 22.24 3.28
CA THR A 132 10.67 23.34 2.91
C THR A 132 9.89 24.63 2.68
N TYR A 133 8.72 24.56 2.05
CA TYR A 133 7.82 25.73 1.89
C TYR A 133 7.20 26.17 3.22
N ASP A 134 6.90 25.24 4.13
CA ASP A 134 6.33 25.55 5.45
C ASP A 134 7.37 26.12 6.44
N ALA A 135 8.63 25.66 6.37
CA ALA A 135 9.68 26.02 7.33
C ALA A 135 10.47 27.28 6.93
N TYR A 136 10.73 27.49 5.62
CA TYR A 136 11.49 28.66 5.15
C TYR A 136 10.55 29.82 4.82
N GLY A 137 10.68 30.89 5.61
CA GLY A 137 9.73 32.00 5.68
C GLY A 137 10.09 33.27 4.90
N THR A 138 11.02 33.24 3.94
CA THR A 138 11.26 34.41 3.08
C THR A 138 10.82 34.14 1.64
N ILE A 139 10.01 35.04 1.10
CA ILE A 139 9.45 34.92 -0.25
C ILE A 139 10.58 34.80 -1.30
N ASP A 140 11.69 35.50 -1.10
CA ASP A 140 12.83 35.53 -2.03
C ASP A 140 13.55 34.17 -2.11
N GLU A 141 13.73 33.48 -0.98
CA GLU A 141 14.32 32.14 -0.94
C GLU A 141 13.39 31.11 -1.61
N LEU A 142 12.09 31.17 -1.33
CA LEU A 142 11.10 30.27 -1.93
C LEU A 142 10.95 30.50 -3.43
N GLN A 143 11.00 31.75 -3.91
CA GLN A 143 11.00 32.06 -5.34
C GLN A 143 12.23 31.47 -6.05
N THR A 144 13.40 31.58 -5.41
CA THR A 144 14.64 31.00 -5.95
C THR A 144 14.56 29.47 -6.01
N PHE A 145 14.02 28.84 -4.95
CA PHE A 145 13.81 27.39 -4.91
C PHE A 145 12.79 26.92 -5.97
N THR A 146 11.66 27.63 -6.11
CA THR A 146 10.63 27.36 -7.12
C THR A 146 11.23 27.42 -8.52
N ALA A 147 11.96 28.48 -8.84
CA ALA A 147 12.59 28.65 -10.14
C ALA A 147 13.63 27.56 -10.44
N ALA A 148 14.34 27.05 -9.41
CA ALA A 148 15.25 25.92 -9.58
C ALA A 148 14.51 24.63 -9.93
N ILE A 149 13.36 24.37 -9.30
CA ILE A 149 12.51 23.22 -9.61
C ILE A 149 11.95 23.34 -11.03
N GLU A 150 11.41 24.49 -11.42
CA GLU A 150 10.83 24.71 -12.76
C GLU A 150 11.83 24.46 -13.89
N ARG A 151 13.10 24.85 -13.70
CA ARG A 151 14.18 24.59 -14.69
C ARG A 151 14.51 23.12 -14.88
N LEU A 152 14.25 22.27 -13.89
CA LEU A 152 14.45 20.81 -14.03
C LEU A 152 13.41 20.16 -14.94
N TYR A 153 12.31 20.85 -15.22
CA TYR A 153 11.21 20.38 -16.07
C TYR A 153 11.16 21.08 -17.45
N ALA A 154 12.12 21.97 -17.74
CA ALA A 154 12.24 22.70 -19.01
C ALA A 154 13.23 22.00 -19.96
#